data_AF-A0A409V665-F1
#
_entry.id   AF-A0A409V665-F1
#
_cell.length_a   1.000
_cell.length_b   1.000
_cell.length_c   1.000
_cell.angle_alpha   90.00
_cell.angle_beta   90.00
_cell.angle_gamma   90.00
#
_symmetry.space_group_name_H-M   'P 1'
#
loop_
_entity.id
_entity.type
_entity.pdbx_description
1 polymer ?
#
loop_
_entity_poly.entity_id
_entity_poly.type
_entity_poly.pdbx_seq_one_letter_code
_entity_poly.pdbx_strand_id
1 'polypeptide(L)'
;MERGVVLNYFVSVGGDTNECDPPGLCSQHCINTKGSYKCICEEGYELVKGKQCLAIRNETKPYLVVTSQNELVKGDPSLQHYISMPMPGVRSMTGLDVHIADNRVYFSDSSQKKIYRVQTDGSNLTE
;
A
#
# COMPACT_ATOMS: atom_id res chain seq x y z
N MET A 1 -11.22 11.27 34.28
CA MET A 1 -11.49 10.07 33.46
C MET A 1 -12.96 10.12 33.07
N GLU A 2 -13.32 11.03 32.17
CA GLU A 2 -14.70 11.13 31.69
C GLU A 2 -14.88 10.13 30.55
N ARG A 3 -15.69 9.10 30.81
CA ARG A 3 -16.19 8.22 29.75
C ARG A 3 -17.20 9.05 28.95
N GLY A 4 -16.71 9.72 27.91
CA GLY A 4 -17.55 10.40 26.94
C GLY A 4 -18.43 9.37 26.23
N VAL A 5 -19.74 9.44 26.47
CA VAL A 5 -20.72 8.77 25.64
C VAL A 5 -20.78 9.56 24.34
N VAL A 6 -20.27 9.00 23.24
CA VAL A 6 -20.53 9.56 21.91
C VAL A 6 -22.02 9.32 21.65
N LEU A 7 -22.84 10.31 21.93
CA LEU A 7 -24.22 10.32 21.46
C LEU A 7 -24.12 10.34 19.93
N ASN A 8 -24.48 9.23 19.26
CA ASN A 8 -24.61 9.13 17.81
C ASN A 8 -25.68 10.14 17.34
N TYR A 9 -25.33 11.41 17.27
CA TYR A 9 -26.01 12.37 16.41
C TYR A 9 -25.63 11.99 14.99
N PHE A 10 -26.31 10.99 14.44
CA PHE A 10 -26.36 10.82 12.99
C PHE A 10 -26.77 12.18 12.41
N VAL A 11 -25.93 12.76 11.56
CA VAL A 11 -26.22 14.05 10.92
C VAL A 11 -27.44 13.84 10.03
N SER A 12 -28.62 14.13 10.59
CA SER A 12 -29.90 13.95 9.92
C SER A 12 -30.34 15.27 9.29
N VAL A 13 -30.11 15.44 8.00
CA VAL A 13 -30.55 16.63 7.26
C VAL A 13 -31.87 16.30 6.58
N GLY A 14 -32.98 16.87 7.08
CA GLY A 14 -34.31 16.65 6.49
C GLY A 14 -34.87 15.24 6.67
N GLY A 15 -34.43 14.50 7.69
CA GLY A 15 -34.89 13.14 8.02
C GLY A 15 -34.08 12.00 7.36
N ASP A 16 -33.04 12.34 6.60
CA ASP A 16 -32.10 11.39 6.01
C ASP A 16 -30.83 11.27 6.85
N THR A 17 -30.37 10.05 7.13
CA THR A 17 -29.13 9.82 7.89
C THR A 17 -27.96 9.82 6.94
N ASN A 18 -26.97 10.70 7.18
CA ASN A 18 -25.74 10.67 6.38
C ASN A 18 -24.81 9.52 6.83
N GLU A 19 -24.82 8.38 6.15
CA GLU A 19 -23.94 7.24 6.51
C GLU A 19 -22.46 7.45 6.15
N CYS A 20 -22.13 8.56 5.46
CA CYS A 20 -20.76 8.96 5.20
C CYS A 20 -20.13 9.76 6.36
N ASP A 21 -20.92 10.10 7.38
CA ASP A 21 -20.45 10.79 8.59
C ASP A 21 -20.89 10.03 9.87
N PRO A 22 -19.95 9.41 10.61
CA PRO A 22 -18.51 9.50 10.43
C PRO A 22 -17.98 8.67 9.24
N PRO A 23 -16.80 9.05 8.69
CA PRO A 23 -16.17 8.29 7.62
C PRO A 23 -15.76 6.88 8.07
N GLY A 24 -15.57 5.98 7.10
CA GLY A 24 -15.06 4.61 7.33
C GLY A 24 -15.98 3.48 6.88
N LEU A 25 -17.18 3.81 6.39
CA LEU A 25 -18.11 2.80 5.89
C LEU A 25 -17.73 2.24 4.50
N CYS A 26 -17.21 3.10 3.63
CA CYS A 26 -16.65 2.73 2.32
C CYS A 26 -15.12 2.66 2.41
N SER A 27 -14.48 1.81 1.60
CA SER A 27 -13.00 1.74 1.55
C SER A 27 -12.34 2.97 0.94
N GLN A 28 -13.04 3.70 0.07
CA GLN A 28 -12.56 4.92 -0.57
C GLN A 28 -13.63 6.01 -0.44
N HIS A 29 -14.41 6.27 -1.49
CA HIS A 29 -15.34 7.38 -1.52
C HIS A 29 -16.76 6.95 -1.13
N CYS A 30 -17.41 7.78 -0.30
CA CYS A 30 -18.80 7.60 0.12
C CYS A 30 -19.64 8.78 -0.39
N ILE A 31 -20.75 8.47 -1.03
CA ILE A 31 -21.74 9.45 -1.48
C ILE A 31 -23.04 9.19 -0.74
N ASN A 32 -23.45 10.14 0.10
CA ASN A 32 -24.75 10.09 0.75
C ASN A 32 -25.86 10.31 -0.27
N THR A 33 -26.93 9.53 -0.18
CA THR A 33 -28.11 9.65 -1.01
C THR A 33 -29.35 9.60 -0.13
N LYS A 34 -30.48 10.13 -0.61
CA LYS A 34 -31.68 10.09 0.22
C LYS A 34 -32.12 8.64 0.50
N GLY A 35 -32.10 8.24 1.76
CA GLY A 35 -32.45 6.93 2.28
C GLY A 35 -31.37 5.85 2.14
N SER A 36 -30.15 6.20 1.69
CA SER A 36 -29.04 5.24 1.52
C SER A 36 -27.71 5.92 1.22
N TYR A 37 -26.68 5.16 0.88
CA TYR A 37 -25.41 5.67 0.39
C TYR A 37 -24.88 4.79 -0.74
N LYS A 38 -23.89 5.32 -1.47
CA LYS A 38 -23.15 4.55 -2.47
C LYS A 38 -21.66 4.70 -2.22
N CYS A 39 -20.95 3.58 -2.26
CA CYS A 39 -19.50 3.58 -2.31
C CYS A 39 -19.03 3.59 -3.76
N ILE A 40 -18.04 4.42 -4.07
CA ILE A 40 -17.38 4.46 -5.37
C ILE A 40 -15.88 4.27 -5.22
N CYS A 41 -15.26 3.72 -6.26
CA CYS A 41 -13.82 3.47 -6.29
C CYS A 41 -13.15 4.41 -7.29
N GLU A 42 -11.91 4.78 -7.00
CA GLU A 42 -11.02 5.48 -7.91
C GLU A 42 -10.69 4.65 -9.14
N GLU A 43 -10.21 5.32 -10.18
CA GLU A 43 -9.70 4.65 -11.38
C GLU A 43 -8.60 3.63 -11.00
N GLY A 44 -8.65 2.46 -11.65
CA GLY A 44 -7.76 1.34 -11.32
C GLY A 44 -8.24 0.47 -10.16
N TYR A 45 -9.44 0.71 -9.61
CA TYR A 45 -10.05 -0.12 -8.57
C TYR A 45 -11.47 -0.58 -8.95
N GLU A 46 -11.85 -1.78 -8.53
CA GLU A 46 -13.18 -2.35 -8.70
C GLU A 46 -13.93 -2.45 -7.36
N LEU A 47 -15.24 -2.20 -7.39
CA LEU A 47 -16.10 -2.27 -6.22
C LEU A 47 -16.52 -3.71 -5.94
N VAL A 48 -16.10 -4.23 -4.79
CA VAL A 48 -16.35 -5.57 -4.29
C VAL A 48 -17.26 -5.51 -3.06
N LYS A 49 -18.29 -6.37 -3.05
CA LYS A 49 -19.31 -6.45 -1.97
C LYS A 49 -19.98 -5.09 -1.65
N GLY A 50 -20.03 -4.18 -2.63
CA GLY A 50 -20.69 -2.88 -2.50
C GLY A 50 -20.00 -1.86 -1.60
N LYS A 51 -18.83 -2.17 -1.02
CA LYS A 51 -18.11 -1.28 -0.09
C LYS A 51 -16.59 -1.28 -0.23
N GLN A 52 -16.00 -2.36 -0.74
CA GLN A 52 -14.56 -2.54 -0.79
C GLN A 52 -14.02 -2.20 -2.17
N CYS A 53 -12.95 -1.43 -2.25
CA CYS A 53 -12.30 -1.11 -3.52
C CYS A 53 -11.02 -1.93 -3.63
N LEU A 54 -10.98 -2.89 -4.55
CA LEU A 54 -9.80 -3.72 -4.80
C LEU A 54 -9.11 -3.25 -6.08
N ALA A 55 -7.78 -3.16 -6.05
CA ALA A 55 -7.02 -2.77 -7.24
C ALA A 55 -7.28 -3.77 -8.38
N ILE A 56 -7.59 -3.26 -9.57
CA ILE A 56 -7.80 -4.05 -10.78
C ILE A 56 -6.46 -4.68 -11.14
N ARG A 57 -6.40 -6.00 -11.08
CA ARG A 57 -5.16 -6.76 -11.30
C ARG A 57 -4.97 -7.02 -12.77
N ASN A 58 -4.37 -6.07 -13.48
CA ASN A 58 -4.10 -6.27 -14.90
C ASN A 58 -2.88 -7.16 -15.17
N GLU A 59 -1.89 -7.34 -14.27
CA GLU A 59 -0.80 -8.33 -14.55
C GLU A 59 0.14 -8.75 -13.40
N THR A 60 0.19 -8.07 -12.23
CA THR A 60 1.11 -8.49 -11.13
C THR A 60 0.43 -8.52 -9.75
N LYS A 61 0.70 -9.58 -8.99
CA LYS A 61 0.33 -9.64 -7.56
C LYS A 61 1.17 -8.60 -6.82
N PRO A 62 0.60 -7.82 -5.87
CA PRO A 62 1.39 -6.90 -5.08
C PRO A 62 2.48 -7.66 -4.33
N TYR A 63 3.65 -7.05 -4.20
CA TYR A 63 4.79 -7.58 -3.47
C TYR A 63 5.47 -6.46 -2.70
N LEU A 64 6.16 -6.83 -1.62
CA LEU A 64 7.02 -5.95 -0.86
C LEU A 64 8.47 -6.21 -1.25
N VAL A 65 9.24 -5.13 -1.37
CA VAL A 65 10.70 -5.18 -1.41
C VAL A 65 11.22 -4.36 -0.25
N VAL A 66 11.99 -4.99 0.63
CA VAL A 66 12.56 -4.35 1.82
C VAL A 66 14.06 -4.63 1.89
N THR A 67 14.80 -3.73 2.51
CA THR A 67 16.24 -3.90 2.74
C THR A 67 16.50 -4.29 4.19
N SER A 68 17.35 -5.28 4.41
CA SER A 68 17.83 -5.66 5.74
C SER A 68 19.35 -5.82 5.70
N GLN A 69 20.08 -4.85 6.28
CA GLN A 69 21.55 -4.81 6.25
C GLN A 69 22.14 -4.80 4.83
N ASN A 70 22.59 -5.95 4.33
CA ASN A 70 23.13 -6.17 2.99
C ASN A 70 22.21 -7.04 2.11
N GLU A 71 21.01 -7.36 2.58
CA GLU A 71 20.05 -8.19 1.87
C GLU A 71 18.89 -7.38 1.33
N LEU A 72 18.48 -7.72 0.12
CA LEU A 72 17.22 -7.30 -0.48
C LEU A 72 16.23 -8.44 -0.31
N VAL A 73 15.10 -8.17 0.33
CA VAL A 73 14.06 -9.17 0.60
C VAL A 73 12.84 -8.83 -0.25
N LYS A 74 12.36 -9.79 -1.02
CA LYS A 74 11.15 -9.67 -1.85
C LYS A 74 10.13 -10.73 -1.46
N GLY A 75 8.89 -10.34 -1.21
CA GLY A 75 7.85 -11.28 -0.81
C GLY A 75 6.44 -10.77 -1.02
N ASP A 76 5.45 -11.62 -0.75
CA ASP A 76 4.06 -11.18 -0.73
C ASP A 76 3.79 -10.20 0.44
N PRO A 77 2.70 -9.42 0.43
CA PRO A 77 2.46 -8.41 1.48
C PRO A 77 2.30 -8.97 2.89
N SER A 78 1.95 -10.25 3.04
CA SER A 78 1.92 -10.92 4.34
C SER A 78 3.28 -11.44 4.78
N LEU A 79 4.28 -11.40 3.88
CA LEU A 79 5.62 -11.97 4.03
C LEU A 79 5.62 -13.44 4.47
N GLN A 80 4.55 -14.20 4.18
CA GLN A 80 4.54 -15.66 4.36
C GLN A 80 5.44 -16.36 3.34
N HIS A 81 5.50 -15.82 2.12
CA HIS A 81 6.36 -16.30 1.05
C HIS A 81 7.29 -15.16 0.63
N TYR A 82 8.56 -15.28 1.01
CA TYR A 82 9.59 -14.30 0.68
C TYR A 82 10.89 -14.97 0.26
N ILE A 83 11.73 -14.21 -0.44
CA ILE A 83 13.08 -14.57 -0.86
C ILE A 83 14.02 -13.48 -0.35
N SER A 84 15.11 -13.88 0.30
CA SER A 84 16.23 -13.00 0.67
C SER A 84 17.35 -13.11 -0.37
N MET A 85 17.82 -11.97 -0.85
CA MET A 85 18.87 -11.84 -1.86
C MET A 85 20.03 -11.03 -1.26
N PRO A 86 21.12 -11.68 -0.81
CA PRO A 86 22.29 -10.96 -0.31
C PRO A 86 22.98 -10.23 -1.47
N MET A 87 23.36 -8.97 -1.25
CA MET A 87 24.10 -8.14 -2.21
C MET A 87 25.58 -8.10 -1.83
N PRO A 88 26.45 -8.88 -2.51
CA PRO A 88 27.87 -8.93 -2.17
C PRO A 88 28.52 -7.56 -2.33
N GLY A 89 29.37 -7.21 -1.37
CA GLY A 89 30.07 -5.93 -1.37
C GLY A 89 29.25 -4.75 -0.88
N VAL A 90 27.94 -4.90 -0.67
CA VAL A 90 27.09 -3.91 0.00
C VAL A 90 27.11 -4.16 1.52
N ARG A 91 27.11 -3.09 2.32
CA ARG A 91 27.25 -3.19 3.78
C ARG A 91 26.08 -2.60 4.56
N SER A 92 25.54 -1.46 4.14
CA SER A 92 24.48 -0.78 4.90
C SER A 92 23.46 -0.14 3.97
N MET A 93 22.55 -0.97 3.45
CA MET A 93 21.37 -0.51 2.71
C MET A 93 20.46 0.28 3.64
N THR A 94 20.07 1.48 3.21
CA THR A 94 19.32 2.43 4.07
C THR A 94 18.11 3.06 3.41
N GLY A 95 18.10 3.16 2.08
CA GLY A 95 16.98 3.65 1.29
C GLY A 95 16.83 2.83 0.03
N LEU A 96 15.60 2.69 -0.46
CA LEU A 96 15.26 1.88 -1.63
C LEU A 96 14.10 2.52 -2.40
N ASP A 97 14.14 2.43 -3.73
CA ASP A 97 13.05 2.77 -4.64
C ASP A 97 12.97 1.72 -5.76
N VAL A 98 11.79 1.56 -6.37
CA VAL A 98 11.52 0.51 -7.36
C VAL A 98 10.92 1.10 -8.62
N HIS A 99 11.61 0.91 -9.74
CA HIS A 99 11.05 1.16 -11.07
C HIS A 99 10.34 -0.10 -11.57
N ILE A 100 9.00 -0.12 -11.42
CA ILE A 100 8.15 -1.30 -11.70
C ILE A 100 8.23 -1.71 -13.18
N ALA A 101 8.19 -0.76 -14.11
CA ALA A 101 8.18 -1.05 -15.55
C ALA A 101 9.45 -1.80 -16.01
N ASP A 102 10.62 -1.49 -15.43
CA ASP A 102 11.89 -2.15 -15.76
C ASP A 102 12.24 -3.32 -14.83
N ASN A 103 11.38 -3.62 -13.85
CA ASN A 103 11.66 -4.56 -12.77
C ASN A 103 13.01 -4.28 -12.09
N ARG A 104 13.27 -3.02 -11.74
CA ARG A 104 14.57 -2.57 -11.19
C ARG A 104 14.43 -1.92 -9.84
N VAL A 105 15.35 -2.24 -8.94
CA VAL A 105 15.49 -1.66 -7.62
C VAL A 105 16.69 -0.73 -7.62
N TYR A 106 16.54 0.45 -7.02
CA TYR A 106 17.61 1.38 -6.70
C TYR A 106 17.74 1.47 -5.19
N PHE A 107 18.95 1.41 -4.64
CA PHE A 107 19.16 1.49 -3.20
C PHE A 107 20.45 2.22 -2.82
N SER A 108 20.46 2.84 -1.64
CA SER A 108 21.61 3.58 -1.12
C SER A 108 22.38 2.77 -0.06
N ASP A 109 23.70 2.64 -0.25
CA ASP A 109 24.62 2.15 0.78
C ASP A 109 25.23 3.35 1.54
N SER A 110 24.80 3.53 2.78
CA SER A 110 25.22 4.65 3.63
C SER A 110 26.67 4.55 4.10
N SER A 111 27.25 3.35 4.11
CA SER A 111 28.63 3.10 4.53
C SER A 111 29.63 3.42 3.43
N GLN A 112 29.22 3.23 2.17
CA GLN A 112 30.06 3.48 0.99
C GLN A 112 29.75 4.81 0.30
N LYS A 113 28.65 5.47 0.69
CA LYS A 113 28.17 6.71 0.06
C LYS A 113 27.88 6.52 -1.44
N LYS A 114 27.29 5.37 -1.79
CA LYS A 114 26.97 4.97 -3.16
C LYS A 114 25.49 4.63 -3.31
N ILE A 115 24.99 4.83 -4.52
CA ILE A 115 23.69 4.32 -4.95
C ILE A 115 23.97 3.16 -5.90
N TYR A 116 23.20 2.09 -5.78
CA TYR A 116 23.28 0.93 -6.65
C TYR A 116 21.93 0.71 -7.32
N ARG A 117 21.95 -0.01 -8.43
CA ARG A 117 20.77 -0.58 -9.08
C ARG A 117 20.93 -2.09 -9.25
N VAL A 118 19.83 -2.82 -9.15
CA VAL A 118 19.76 -4.27 -9.35
C VAL A 118 18.40 -4.65 -9.90
N GLN A 119 18.28 -5.75 -10.64
CA GLN A 119 16.97 -6.25 -11.04
C GLN A 119 16.22 -6.79 -9.81
N THR A 120 14.88 -6.81 -9.84
CA THR A 120 14.05 -7.25 -8.70
C THR A 120 14.17 -8.74 -8.36
N ASP A 121 14.89 -9.52 -9.18
CA ASP A 121 15.29 -10.90 -8.93
C ASP A 121 16.71 -11.03 -8.35
N GLY A 122 17.36 -9.89 -8.07
CA GLY A 122 18.71 -9.80 -7.51
C GLY A 122 19.84 -9.86 -8.54
N SER A 123 19.54 -9.97 -9.84
CA SER A 123 20.55 -10.03 -10.91
C SER A 123 21.06 -8.65 -11.34
N ASN A 124 22.23 -8.63 -12.01
CA ASN A 124 22.80 -7.44 -12.65
C ASN A 124 23.04 -6.25 -11.70
N LEU A 125 23.59 -6.50 -10.51
CA LEU A 125 23.99 -5.46 -9.58
C LEU A 125 25.02 -4.51 -10.24
N THR A 126 24.69 -3.24 -10.29
CA THR A 126 25.52 -2.17 -10.88
C THR A 126 25.50 -0.95 -9.96
N GLU A 127 26.59 -0.18 -9.94
CA GLU A 127 26.65 1.16 -9.31
C GLU A 127 25.97 2.20 -10.21
#